data_AF-A0AAU9V435-F1
#
_entry.id   AF-A0AAU9V435-F1
#
_cell.length_a   1.000
_cell.length_b   1.000
_cell.length_c   1.000
_cell.angle_alpha   90.00
_cell.angle_beta   90.00
_cell.angle_gamma   90.00
#
_symmetry.space_group_name_H-M   'P 1'
#
loop_
_entity.id
_entity.type
_entity.pdbx_description
1 polymer ?
#
loop_
_entity_poly.entity_id
_entity_poly.type
_entity_poly.pdbx_seq_one_letter_code
_entity_poly.pdbx_strand_id
1 'polypeptide(L)'
;MPYVIVADEAFGIHRNIMRPYPGRCLTTDKKIFNYRLSRARRYVECVFGQITSKFRIFHNTINLQPDSSILVVKAACVLHNFIKRRALNATDGEKEDISNQQNMTPVLQRTRNSGLQIRNLFKDYFNTLGAVPWQNDQIV
;
A
#
# COMPACT_ATOMS: atom_id res chain seq x y z
N MET A 1 -0.73 9.66 -11.68
CA MET A 1 -0.20 8.28 -11.55
C MET A 1 -1.38 7.31 -11.52
N PRO A 2 -1.31 6.15 -12.20
CA PRO A 2 -2.41 5.18 -12.21
C PRO A 2 -2.55 4.45 -10.88
N TYR A 3 -3.75 3.97 -10.56
CA TYR A 3 -4.00 3.15 -9.37
C TYR A 3 -3.49 1.72 -9.57
N VAL A 4 -2.69 1.23 -8.62
CA VAL A 4 -2.07 -0.10 -8.67
C VAL A 4 -2.14 -0.80 -7.31
N ILE A 5 -2.23 -2.12 -7.33
CA ILE A 5 -2.09 -3.00 -6.17
C ILE A 5 -0.61 -3.24 -5.96
N VAL A 6 -0.13 -2.99 -4.76
CA VAL A 6 1.25 -3.30 -4.38
C VAL A 6 1.36 -4.78 -4.10
N ALA A 7 2.31 -5.45 -4.76
CA ALA A 7 2.53 -6.87 -4.65
C ALA A 7 4.02 -7.20 -4.46
N ASP A 8 4.27 -8.41 -3.98
CA ASP A 8 5.62 -8.93 -3.83
C ASP A 8 6.17 -9.55 -5.14
N GLU A 9 7.45 -9.92 -5.13
CA GLU A 9 8.17 -10.47 -6.27
C GLU A 9 7.57 -11.79 -6.80
N ALA A 10 6.85 -12.53 -5.95
CA ALA A 10 6.15 -13.77 -6.32
C ALA A 10 5.02 -13.55 -7.34
N PHE A 11 4.48 -12.33 -7.45
CA PHE A 11 3.39 -12.04 -8.38
C PHE A 11 3.92 -11.68 -9.77
N GLY A 12 3.14 -12.01 -10.81
CA GLY A 12 3.39 -11.54 -12.17
C GLY A 12 3.13 -10.04 -12.29
N ILE A 13 3.90 -9.34 -13.14
CA ILE A 13 3.63 -7.93 -13.42
C ILE A 13 2.38 -7.80 -14.28
N HIS A 14 1.44 -6.94 -13.85
CA HIS A 14 0.20 -6.70 -14.57
C HIS A 14 -0.12 -5.20 -14.57
N ARG A 15 -1.05 -4.76 -15.41
CA ARG A 15 -1.47 -3.34 -15.47
C ARG A 15 -1.90 -2.77 -14.12
N ASN A 16 -2.44 -3.61 -13.25
CA ASN A 16 -2.95 -3.23 -11.93
C ASN A 16 -2.09 -3.80 -10.80
N ILE A 17 -1.00 -4.52 -11.09
CA ILE A 17 -0.15 -5.16 -10.06
C ILE A 17 1.26 -4.64 -10.22
N MET A 18 1.73 -3.97 -9.17
CA MET A 18 3.06 -3.40 -9.09
C MET A 18 3.96 -4.30 -8.23
N ARG A 19 5.04 -4.80 -8.83
CA ARG A 19 6.06 -5.63 -8.17
C ARG A 19 7.43 -4.96 -8.20
N PRO A 20 8.34 -5.29 -7.27
CA PRO A 20 9.71 -4.80 -7.32
C PRO A 20 10.43 -5.21 -8.61
N TYR A 21 11.48 -4.47 -8.95
CA TYR A 21 12.45 -4.92 -9.96
C TYR A 21 13.18 -6.15 -9.42
N PRO A 22 13.23 -7.26 -10.18
CA PRO A 22 13.96 -8.46 -9.80
C PRO A 22 15.48 -8.26 -9.92
N GLY A 23 16.24 -9.02 -9.14
CA GLY A 23 17.70 -9.07 -9.22
C GLY A 23 18.42 -8.30 -8.11
N ARG A 24 19.71 -8.63 -7.90
CA ARG A 24 20.53 -8.09 -6.80
C ARG A 24 21.33 -6.84 -7.18
N CYS A 25 21.75 -6.72 -8.45
CA CYS A 25 22.54 -5.59 -8.95
C CYS A 25 21.64 -4.56 -9.65
N LEU A 26 20.83 -3.85 -8.86
CA LEU A 26 19.93 -2.83 -9.36
C LEU A 26 20.61 -1.45 -9.41
N THR A 27 20.27 -0.65 -10.42
CA THR A 27 20.63 0.77 -10.49
C THR A 27 19.99 1.52 -9.33
N THR A 28 20.60 2.64 -8.91
CA THR A 28 20.09 3.47 -7.81
C THR A 28 18.60 3.78 -7.97
N ASP A 29 18.16 4.22 -9.15
CA ASP A 29 16.75 4.51 -9.46
C ASP A 29 15.79 3.35 -9.17
N LYS A 30 16.21 2.14 -9.54
CA LYS A 30 15.42 0.91 -9.32
C LYS A 30 15.42 0.52 -7.86
N LYS A 31 16.54 0.72 -7.16
CA LYS A 31 16.60 0.52 -5.71
C LYS A 31 15.71 1.52 -4.96
N ILE A 32 15.65 2.80 -5.37
CA ILE A 32 14.73 3.80 -4.79
C ILE A 32 13.29 3.32 -4.93
N PHE A 33 12.92 2.90 -6.14
CA PHE A 33 11.58 2.38 -6.40
C PHE A 33 11.27 1.16 -5.52
N ASN A 34 12.17 0.18 -5.44
CA ASN A 34 11.98 -1.02 -4.61
C ASN A 34 11.84 -0.67 -3.12
N TYR A 35 12.61 0.29 -2.63
CA TYR A 35 12.50 0.77 -1.25
C TYR A 35 11.16 1.45 -0.98
N ARG A 36 10.70 2.35 -1.87
CA ARG A 36 9.39 3.00 -1.77
C ARG A 36 8.25 1.99 -1.76
N LEU A 37 8.32 0.99 -2.64
CA LEU A 37 7.34 -0.08 -2.71
C LEU A 37 7.33 -0.93 -1.43
N SER A 38 8.51 -1.25 -0.89
CA SER A 38 8.64 -2.02 0.35
C SER A 38 8.16 -1.25 1.57
N ARG A 39 8.40 0.07 1.62
CA ARG A 39 7.81 0.94 2.63
C ARG A 39 6.28 0.92 2.58
N ALA A 40 5.68 1.04 1.39
CA ALA A 40 4.24 0.98 1.25
C ALA A 40 3.67 -0.35 1.78
N ARG A 41 4.31 -1.49 1.48
CA ARG A 41 3.95 -2.79 2.04
C ARG A 41 4.08 -2.82 3.56
N ARG A 42 5.19 -2.32 4.11
CA ARG A 42 5.43 -2.27 5.56
C ARG A 42 4.33 -1.51 6.29
N TYR A 43 3.85 -0.38 5.75
CA TYR A 43 2.72 0.34 6.35
C TYR A 43 1.44 -0.52 6.39
N VAL A 44 1.14 -1.24 5.31
CA VAL A 44 -0.02 -2.15 5.26
C VAL A 44 0.14 -3.30 6.26
N GLU A 45 1.32 -3.92 6.31
CA GLU A 45 1.65 -4.98 7.28
C GLU A 45 1.52 -4.50 8.73
N CYS A 46 2.00 -3.29 9.04
CA CYS A 46 1.83 -2.69 10.36
C CYS A 46 0.35 -2.50 10.74
N VAL A 47 -0.49 -2.03 9.80
CA VAL A 47 -1.94 -1.89 10.03
C VAL A 47 -2.59 -3.25 10.24
N PHE A 48 -2.21 -4.27 9.48
CA PHE A 48 -2.68 -5.64 9.74
C PHE A 48 -2.27 -6.13 11.11
N GLY A 49 -1.05 -5.87 11.56
CA GLY A 49 -0.62 -6.17 12.93
C GLY A 49 -1.49 -5.50 13.99
N GLN A 50 -1.85 -4.23 13.80
CA GLN A 50 -2.73 -3.49 14.71
C GLN A 50 -4.16 -4.06 14.72
N ILE A 51 -4.72 -4.40 13.55
CA ILE A 51 -6.05 -4.99 13.42
C ILE A 51 -6.06 -6.38 14.08
N THR A 52 -5.07 -7.23 13.77
CA THR A 52 -4.95 -8.57 14.34
C THR A 52 -4.83 -8.51 15.85
N SER A 53 -3.91 -7.69 16.39
CA SER A 53 -3.71 -7.55 17.84
C SER A 53 -4.97 -7.11 18.59
N LYS A 54 -5.87 -6.38 17.93
CA LYS A 54 -7.09 -5.86 18.55
C LYS A 54 -8.27 -6.82 18.46
N PHE A 55 -8.38 -7.55 17.34
CA PHE A 55 -9.50 -8.45 17.10
C PHE A 55 -9.03 -9.90 17.15
N ARG A 56 -9.38 -10.56 18.27
CA ARG A 56 -9.01 -11.96 18.56
C ARG A 56 -9.41 -12.96 17.46
N ILE A 57 -10.41 -12.63 16.64
CA ILE A 57 -10.84 -13.47 15.50
C ILE A 57 -9.71 -13.70 14.47
N PHE A 58 -8.74 -12.80 14.35
CA PHE A 58 -7.61 -12.94 13.43
C PHE A 58 -6.40 -13.65 14.04
N HIS A 59 -6.43 -14.02 15.32
CA HIS A 59 -5.32 -14.74 15.97
C HIS A 59 -5.29 -16.23 15.58
N ASN A 60 -6.43 -16.76 15.14
CA ASN A 60 -6.58 -18.15 14.70
C ASN A 60 -7.13 -18.20 13.27
N THR A 61 -7.15 -19.38 12.69
CA THR A 61 -7.83 -19.62 11.41
C THR A 61 -9.29 -19.20 11.51
N ILE A 62 -9.76 -18.45 10.51
CA ILE A 62 -11.14 -17.97 10.47
C ILE A 62 -12.04 -19.14 10.08
N ASN A 63 -12.69 -19.76 11.07
CA ASN A 63 -13.63 -20.86 10.86
C ASN A 63 -15.03 -20.36 10.50
N LEU A 64 -15.14 -19.65 9.38
CA LEU A 64 -16.39 -19.10 8.84
C LEU A 64 -16.49 -19.37 7.34
N GLN A 65 -17.72 -19.39 6.82
CA GLN A 65 -17.95 -19.41 5.37
C GLN A 65 -17.29 -18.19 4.70
N PRO A 66 -16.77 -18.30 3.46
CA PRO A 66 -16.04 -17.22 2.80
C PRO A 66 -16.80 -15.88 2.78
N ASP A 67 -18.11 -15.91 2.53
CA ASP A 67 -18.94 -14.70 2.50
C ASP A 67 -19.00 -14.00 3.87
N SER A 68 -19.16 -14.78 4.94
CA SER A 68 -19.14 -14.28 6.32
C SER A 68 -17.75 -13.76 6.70
N SER A 69 -16.69 -14.45 6.26
CA SER A 69 -15.30 -14.01 6.48
C SER A 69 -15.03 -12.64 5.84
N ILE A 70 -15.54 -12.39 4.63
CA ILE A 70 -15.44 -11.09 3.96
C ILE A 70 -16.15 -10.00 4.79
N LEU A 71 -17.34 -10.29 5.31
CA LEU A 71 -18.08 -9.34 6.15
C LEU A 71 -17.34 -9.03 7.46
N VAL A 72 -16.76 -10.04 8.11
CA VAL A 72 -15.95 -9.87 9.33
C VAL A 72 -14.76 -8.96 9.07
N VAL A 73 -14.01 -9.18 7.98
CA VAL A 73 -12.86 -8.33 7.61
C VAL A 73 -13.30 -6.89 7.37
N LYS A 74 -14.38 -6.69 6.59
CA LYS A 74 -14.94 -5.34 6.34
C LYS A 74 -15.36 -4.65 7.64
N ALA A 75 -16.08 -5.36 8.52
CA ALA A 75 -16.52 -4.84 9.81
C ALA A 75 -15.33 -4.46 10.70
N ALA A 76 -14.28 -5.30 10.75
CA ALA A 76 -13.07 -5.01 11.49
C ALA A 76 -12.35 -3.74 10.97
N CYS A 77 -12.27 -3.54 9.65
CA CYS A 77 -11.71 -2.33 9.06
C CYS A 77 -12.51 -1.08 9.45
N VAL A 78 -13.85 -1.13 9.32
CA VAL A 78 -14.73 0.00 9.68
C VAL A 78 -14.61 0.33 11.16
N LEU A 79 -14.63 -0.69 12.03
CA LEU A 79 -14.55 -0.52 13.47
C LEU A 79 -13.16 -0.02 13.91
N HIS A 80 -12.08 -0.52 13.30
CA HIS A 80 -10.72 -0.01 13.52
C HIS A 80 -10.63 1.49 13.21
N ASN A 81 -11.11 1.90 12.03
CA ASN A 81 -11.11 3.30 11.61
C ASN A 81 -11.97 4.18 12.53
N PHE A 82 -13.14 3.69 12.94
CA PHE A 82 -14.01 4.39 13.88
C PHE A 82 -13.31 4.63 15.23
N ILE A 83 -12.68 3.60 15.80
CA ILE A 83 -12.00 3.74 17.11
C ILE A 83 -10.77 4.63 16.99
N LYS A 84 -9.97 4.49 15.93
CA LYS A 84 -8.79 5.34 15.71
C LYS A 84 -9.20 6.82 15.59
N ARG A 85 -10.28 7.11 14.85
CA ARG A 85 -10.81 8.48 14.72
C ARG A 85 -11.31 9.05 16.05
N ARG A 86 -11.96 8.24 16.90
CA ARG A 86 -12.39 8.71 18.23
C ARG A 86 -11.23 8.93 19.19
N ALA A 87 -10.20 8.08 19.14
CA ALA A 87 -9.00 8.25 19.93
C ALA A 87 -8.27 9.56 19.56
N LEU A 88 -8.11 9.84 18.26
CA LEU A 88 -7.51 11.08 17.77
C LEU A 88 -8.30 12.32 18.19
N ASN A 89 -9.64 12.26 18.14
CA ASN A 89 -10.50 13.37 18.59
C ASN A 89 -10.51 13.55 20.12
N ALA A 90 -10.09 12.56 20.90
CA ALA A 90 -9.95 12.68 22.35
C ALA A 90 -8.58 13.23 22.76
N THR A 91 -7.60 13.16 21.85
CA THR A 91 -6.26 13.71 21.99
C THR A 91 -6.09 14.85 20.99
N ASP A 92 -6.73 15.99 21.23
CA ASP A 92 -6.59 17.17 20.37
C ASP A 92 -5.10 17.54 20.22
N GLY A 93 -4.54 17.37 19.01
CA GLY A 93 -3.17 17.83 18.74
C GLY A 93 -2.56 17.49 17.38
N GLU A 94 -2.78 16.30 16.82
CA GLU A 94 -2.14 15.94 15.53
C GLU A 94 -3.18 15.41 14.56
N LYS A 95 -3.68 16.32 13.72
CA LYS A 95 -4.44 15.99 12.52
C LYS A 95 -3.50 15.26 11.56
N GLU A 96 -3.42 13.94 11.63
CA GLU A 96 -2.98 13.15 10.47
C GLU A 96 -3.98 13.46 9.35
N ASP A 97 -3.51 14.14 8.31
CA ASP A 97 -4.27 14.48 7.11
C ASP A 97 -4.77 13.20 6.42
N ILE A 98 -5.94 12.72 6.84
CA ILE A 98 -6.79 11.80 6.06
C ILE A 98 -7.59 12.64 5.03
N SER A 99 -6.97 13.68 4.47
CA SER A 99 -7.55 14.65 3.55
C SER A 99 -7.12 14.41 2.10
N ASN A 100 -6.80 13.16 1.75
CA ASN A 100 -6.69 12.75 0.36
C ASN A 100 -7.48 11.45 0.11
N GLN A 101 -8.78 11.47 0.41
CA GLN A 101 -9.73 10.77 -0.46
C GLN A 101 -9.74 11.50 -1.80
N GLN A 102 -8.67 11.35 -2.58
CA GLN A 102 -8.78 11.61 -4.00
C GLN A 102 -9.85 10.65 -4.51
N ASN A 103 -10.95 11.21 -5.02
CA ASN A 103 -11.99 10.48 -5.71
C ASN A 103 -11.35 9.38 -6.55
N MET A 104 -11.76 8.12 -6.32
CA MET A 104 -11.41 7.01 -7.19
C MET A 104 -11.82 7.40 -8.60
N THR A 105 -10.88 7.88 -9.42
CA THR A 105 -11.11 7.95 -10.85
C THR A 105 -10.84 6.53 -11.35
N PRO A 106 -11.87 5.73 -11.69
CA PRO A 106 -11.60 4.52 -12.42
C PRO A 106 -10.89 4.97 -13.69
N VAL A 107 -9.62 4.58 -13.85
CA VAL A 107 -8.87 4.87 -15.06
C VAL A 107 -9.54 4.07 -16.18
N LEU A 108 -10.53 4.68 -16.82
CA LEU A 108 -11.18 4.28 -18.07
C LEU A 108 -10.25 4.50 -19.27
N GLN A 109 -8.98 4.80 -19.04
CA GLN A 109 -7.97 4.85 -20.09
C GLN A 109 -7.53 3.42 -20.41
N ARG A 110 -8.19 2.84 -21.42
CA ARG A 110 -7.81 1.66 -22.21
C ARG A 110 -6.48 1.86 -22.96
N THR A 111 -5.47 2.43 -22.31
CA THR A 111 -4.12 2.47 -22.85
C THR A 111 -3.54 1.06 -22.70
N ARG A 112 -3.01 0.49 -23.79
CA ARG A 112 -2.25 -0.79 -23.83
C ARG A 112 -0.94 -0.72 -23.03
N ASN A 113 -0.91 0.01 -21.92
CA ASN A 113 0.32 0.21 -21.19
C ASN A 113 0.64 -1.09 -20.47
N SER A 114 1.74 -1.73 -20.87
CA SER A 114 2.21 -2.95 -20.22
C SER A 114 2.52 -2.64 -18.76
N GLY A 115 2.36 -3.62 -17.87
CA GLY A 115 2.67 -3.42 -16.44
C GLY A 115 4.10 -2.90 -16.20
N LEU A 116 5.03 -3.21 -17.12
CA LEU A 116 6.40 -2.69 -17.14
C LEU A 116 6.46 -1.18 -17.35
N GLN A 117 5.67 -0.63 -18.27
CA GLN A 117 5.63 0.81 -18.53
C GLN A 117 5.08 1.57 -17.32
N ILE A 118 4.05 1.04 -16.68
CA ILE A 118 3.49 1.63 -15.46
C ILE A 118 4.54 1.62 -14.34
N ARG A 119 5.30 0.53 -14.18
CA ARG A 119 6.41 0.47 -13.21
C ARG A 119 7.50 1.48 -13.50
N ASN A 120 7.89 1.64 -14.77
CA ASN A 120 8.89 2.62 -15.17
C ASN A 120 8.41 4.04 -14.87
N LEU A 121 7.14 4.37 -15.16
CA LEU A 121 6.54 5.66 -14.84
C LEU A 121 6.61 5.98 -13.34
N PHE A 122 6.29 5.02 -12.47
CA PHE A 122 6.44 5.20 -11.02
C PHE A 122 7.90 5.36 -10.60
N LYS A 123 8.81 4.59 -11.19
CA LYS A 123 10.24 4.71 -10.93
C LYS A 123 10.73 6.11 -11.31
N ASP A 124 10.38 6.62 -12.49
CA ASP A 124 10.77 7.97 -12.93
C ASP A 124 10.18 9.05 -12.02
N TYR A 125 8.92 8.88 -11.59
CA TYR A 125 8.28 9.78 -10.62
C TYR A 125 9.01 9.86 -9.28
N PHE A 126 9.35 8.73 -8.66
CA PHE A 126 10.04 8.72 -7.37
C PHE A 126 11.47 9.26 -7.43
N ASN A 127 12.08 9.30 -8.61
CA ASN A 127 13.40 9.88 -8.84
C ASN A 127 13.35 11.37 -9.25
N THR A 128 12.17 11.90 -9.59
CA THR A 128 11.99 13.29 -10.03
C THR A 128 11.04 14.04 -9.11
N LEU A 129 9.79 14.28 -9.55
CA LEU A 129 8.79 15.08 -8.85
C LEU A 129 8.40 14.50 -7.48
N GLY A 130 8.45 13.18 -7.34
CA GLY A 130 8.14 12.46 -6.11
C GLY A 130 9.35 12.19 -5.22
N ALA A 131 10.52 12.73 -5.55
CA ALA A 131 11.74 12.54 -4.76
C ALA A 131 11.58 13.12 -3.35
N VAL A 132 12.14 12.43 -2.36
CA VAL A 132 12.13 12.86 -0.96
C VAL A 132 13.55 12.84 -0.41
N PRO A 133 13.88 13.68 0.58
CA PRO A 133 15.25 13.82 1.06
C PRO A 133 15.85 12.51 1.59
N TRP A 134 15.07 11.73 2.35
CA TRP A 134 15.52 10.53 3.05
C TRP A 134 15.64 9.28 2.17
N GLN A 135 15.25 9.33 0.89
CA GLN A 135 15.20 8.09 0.10
C GLN A 135 16.58 7.52 -0.21
N ASN A 136 17.60 8.36 -0.40
CA ASN A 136 18.93 7.90 -0.78
C ASN A 136 19.67 7.23 0.39
N ASP A 137 19.43 7.70 1.62
CA ASP A 137 20.09 7.18 2.83
C ASP A 137 19.65 5.76 3.19
N GLN A 138 18.53 5.31 2.63
CA GLN A 138 17.88 4.05 2.96
C GLN A 138 18.16 2.96 1.92
N ILE A 139 19.00 3.29 0.93
CA ILE A 139 19.31 2.46 -0.23
C ILE A 139 20.78 2.09 -0.17
N VAL A 140 21.11 1.20 0.75
CA VAL A 140 22.43 0.56 0.82
C VAL A 140 22.34 -0.78 0.11
#